data_AF-A0A350IY11-F1
#
_entry.id   AF-A0A350IY11-F1
#
_cell.length_a   1.000
_cell.length_b   1.000
_cell.length_c   1.000
_cell.angle_alpha   90.00
_cell.angle_beta   90.00
_cell.angle_gamma   90.00
#
_symmetry.space_group_name_H-M   'P 1'
#
loop_
_entity.id
_entity.type
_entity.pdbx_description
1 polymer ?
#
loop_
_entity_poly.entity_id
_entity_poly.type
_entity_poly.pdbx_seq_one_letter_code
_entity_poly.pdbx_strand_id
1 'polypeptide(L)' 'MEKVWYYMKPDRSKYGPYSDDELAALIRQEILDGDDYIWMPDMAGWLKIRNSIYSIYMPESETE' A
#
# COMPACT_ATOMS: atom_id res chain seq x y z
N MET A 1 -11.66 2.32 -13.43
CA MET A 1 -11.04 1.33 -12.54
C MET A 1 -11.89 1.21 -11.29
N GLU A 2 -12.08 -0.01 -10.81
CA GLU A 2 -12.77 -0.26 -9.54
C GLU A 2 -11.86 0.16 -8.38
N LYS A 3 -12.44 0.82 -7.37
CA LYS A 3 -11.74 1.17 -6.14
C LYS A 3 -11.96 0.05 -5.13
N VAL A 4 -10.93 -0.76 -4.89
CA VAL A 4 -11.04 -1.96 -4.06
C VAL A 4 -9.91 -2.08 -3.03
N TRP A 5 -8.89 -1.23 -3.11
CA TRP A 5 -7.75 -1.27 -2.21
C TRP A 5 -7.96 -0.40 -0.98
N TYR A 6 -7.59 -0.95 0.17
CA TYR A 6 -7.54 -0.24 1.44
C TYR A 6 -6.12 -0.33 1.98
N TYR A 7 -5.68 0.70 2.71
CA TYR A 7 -4.44 0.63 3.47
C TYR A 7 -4.69 0.86 4.96
N MET A 8 -3.76 0.38 5.79
CA MET A 8 -3.77 0.56 7.23
C MET A 8 -2.38 0.99 7.72
N LYS A 9 -2.36 2.07 8.50
CA LYS A 9 -1.16 2.62 9.13
C LYS A 9 -0.79 1.84 10.40
N PRO A 10 0.44 2.00 10.95
CA PRO A 10 0.87 1.32 12.17
C PRO A 10 0.00 1.62 13.39
N ASP A 11 -0.66 2.78 13.41
CA ASP A 11 -1.64 3.20 14.43
C ASP A 11 -3.02 2.53 14.28
N ARG A 12 -3.18 1.63 13.31
CA ARG A 12 -4.41 0.92 12.92
C ARG A 12 -5.49 1.78 12.26
N SER A 13 -5.17 3.02 11.88
CA SER A 13 -6.03 3.85 11.05
C SER A 13 -6.15 3.25 9.66
N LYS A 14 -7.39 3.14 9.14
CA LYS A 14 -7.71 2.51 7.85
C LYS A 14 -8.26 3.54 6.88
N TYR A 15 -7.86 3.41 5.61
CA TYR A 15 -8.19 4.36 4.56
C TYR A 15 -8.54 3.63 3.26
N GLY A 16 -9.43 4.19 2.47
CA GLY A 16 -9.88 3.64 1.19
C GLY A 16 -11.39 3.75 0.98
N PRO A 17 -11.90 3.22 -0.15
CA PRO A 17 -11.15 2.47 -1.14
C PRO A 17 -10.38 3.36 -2.14
N TYR A 18 -9.32 2.80 -2.72
CA TYR A 18 -8.49 3.38 -3.76
C TYR A 18 -8.45 2.45 -4.99
N SER A 19 -8.20 3.01 -6.17
CA SER A 19 -7.80 2.21 -7.34
C SER A 19 -6.34 1.76 -7.22
N ASP A 20 -5.92 0.83 -8.08
CA ASP A 20 -4.52 0.44 -8.22
C ASP A 20 -3.59 1.63 -8.47
N ASP A 21 -3.96 2.52 -9.39
CA ASP A 21 -3.17 3.71 -9.72
C ASP A 21 -3.06 4.68 -8.54
N GLU A 22 -4.15 4.86 -7.77
CA GLU A 22 -4.14 5.68 -6.56
C GLU A 22 -3.25 5.06 -5.49
N LEU A 23 -3.33 3.75 -5.26
CA LEU A 23 -2.47 3.06 -4.30
C LEU A 23 -0.99 3.15 -4.69
N ALA A 24 -0.66 2.91 -5.97
CA ALA A 24 0.69 3.05 -6.48
C ALA A 24 1.21 4.49 -6.35
N ALA A 25 0.36 5.48 -6.60
CA ALA A 25 0.72 6.89 -6.43
C ALA A 25 1.01 7.24 -4.97
N LEU A 26 0.27 6.70 -4.00
CA LEU A 26 0.54 6.88 -2.57
C LEU A 26 1.90 6.31 -2.16
N ILE A 27 2.29 5.15 -2.70
CA ILE A 27 3.59 4.52 -2.42
C ILE A 27 4.74 5.33 -3.04
N ARG A 28 4.59 5.75 -4.30
CA ARG A 28 5.61 6.56 -4.99
C ARG A 28 5.83 7.94 -4.36
N GLN A 29 4.79 8.49 -3.74
CA GLN A 29 4.85 9.76 -3.03
C GLN A 29 5.32 9.60 -1.58
N GLU A 30 5.74 8.39 -1.17
CA GLU A 30 6.19 8.06 0.18
C GLU A 30 5.13 8.37 1.26
N ILE A 31 3.87 8.49 0.87
CA ILE A 31 2.74 8.56 1.79
C ILE A 31 2.54 7.20 2.44
N LEU A 32 2.81 6.12 1.70
CA LEU A 32 2.86 4.76 2.21
C LEU A 32 4.28 4.20 2.14
N ASP A 33 4.70 3.50 3.19
CA ASP A 33 6.00 2.83 3.27
C ASP A 33 5.86 1.30 3.30
N GLY A 34 6.98 0.59 3.35
CA GLY A 34 7.00 -0.87 3.35
C GLY A 34 6.35 -1.54 4.57
N ASP A 35 6.18 -0.82 5.68
CA ASP A 35 5.60 -1.32 6.94
C ASP A 35 4.10 -1.06 7.09
N ASP A 36 3.55 -0.22 6.21
CA ASP A 36 2.11 -0.11 6.02
C ASP A 36 1.50 -1.39 5.43
N TYR A 37 0.21 -1.58 5.68
CA TYR A 37 -0.54 -2.74 5.21
C TYR A 37 -1.52 -2.35 4.10
N ILE A 38 -1.72 -3.25 3.15
CA ILE A 38 -2.75 -3.15 2.11
C ILE A 38 -3.67 -4.37 2.14
N TRP A 39 -4.90 -4.19 1.68
CA TRP A 39 -5.92 -5.24 1.61
C TRP A 39 -6.97 -4.92 0.55
N MET A 40 -7.56 -5.97 -0.03
CA MET A 40 -8.75 -5.89 -0.89
C MET A 40 -9.72 -7.04 -0.55
N PRO A 41 -11.02 -6.95 -0.90
CA PRO A 41 -12.05 -7.92 -0.50
C PRO A 41 -11.72 -9.40 -0.73
N ASP A 42 -10.98 -9.72 -1.79
CA ASP A 42 -10.62 -11.10 -2.16
C ASP A 42 -9.42 -11.65 -1.37
N MET A 43 -8.80 -10.84 -0.50
CA MET A 43 -7.67 -11.26 0.34
C MET A 43 -8.13 -11.78 1.70
N ALA A 44 -7.53 -12.87 2.16
CA ALA A 44 -7.78 -13.44 3.49
C ALA A 44 -7.40 -12.51 4.65
N GLY A 45 -6.50 -11.55 4.42
CA GLY A 45 -6.05 -10.62 5.45
C GLY A 45 -5.10 -9.56 4.92
N TRP A 46 -4.77 -8.59 5.79
CA TRP A 46 -3.87 -7.47 5.50
C TRP A 46 -2.45 -7.96 5.21
N LEU A 47 -1.84 -7.43 4.16
CA LEU A 47 -0.49 -7.75 3.73
C LEU A 47 0.39 -6.51 3.80
N LYS A 48 1.61 -6.62 4.35
CA LYS A 48 2.57 -5.50 4.31
C LYS A 48 2.94 -5.16 2.86
N ILE A 49 3.09 -3.87 2.55
CA ILE A 49 3.44 -3.42 1.20
C ILE A 49 4.75 -4.06 0.72
N ARG A 50 5.77 -4.14 1.59
CA ARG A 50 7.05 -4.80 1.28
C ARG A 50 6.95 -6.29 0.93
N ASN A 51 5.84 -6.95 1.32
CA ASN A 51 5.58 -8.36 1.05
C ASN A 51 4.60 -8.57 -0.13
N SER A 52 4.29 -7.51 -0.87
CA SER A 52 3.33 -7.52 -1.97
C SER A 52 3.99 -7.16 -3.30
N ILE A 53 3.25 -7.34 -4.39
CA ILE A 53 3.67 -6.87 -5.72
C ILE A 53 3.83 -5.34 -5.81
N TYR A 54 3.26 -4.58 -4.88
CA TYR A 54 3.39 -3.11 -4.86
C TYR A 54 4.73 -2.63 -4.29
N SER A 55 5.56 -3.53 -3.76
CA SER A 55 6.93 -3.21 -3.35
C SER A 55 7.77 -2.63 -4.50
N ILE A 56 7.42 -2.93 -5.76
CA ILE A 56 8.07 -2.36 -6.95
C ILE A 56 7.90 -0.84 -7.10
N TYR A 57 6.92 -0.25 -6.41
CA TYR A 57 6.65 1.18 -6.45
C TYR A 57 7.34 1.95 -5.33
N MET A 58 7.98 1.24 -4.39
CA MET A 58 8.75 1.86 -3.32
C MET A 58 9.99 2.51 -3.94
N PRO A 59 10.38 3.72 -3.48
CA PRO A 59 11.64 4.30 -3.89
C PRO A 59 12.79 3.38 -3.45
N GLU A 60 13.82 3.24 -4.30
CA GLU A 60 15.06 2.59 -3.88
C GLU A 60 15.60 3.39 -2.69
N SER A 61 15.75 2.73 -1.54
CA SER A 61 16.41 3.34 -0.40
C SER A 61 17.85 3.61 -0.83
N GLU A 62 18.16 4.84 -1.24
CA GLU A 62 19.54 5.28 -1.41
C GLU A 62 20.23 4.99 -0.07
N THR A 63 21.05 3.95 -0.08
CA THR A 63 21.89 3.59 1.05
C THR A 63 23.07 4.54 0.95
N GLU A 64 22.90 5.77 1.45
CA GLU A 64 24.01 6.70 1.70
C GLU A 64 24.89 6.22 2.86
#